data_AF-A0A7S3RIB2-F1
#
_entry.id   AF-A0A7S3RIB2-F1
#
_cell.length_a   1.000
_cell.length_b   1.000
_cell.length_c   1.000
_cell.angle_alpha   90.00
_cell.angle_beta   90.00
_cell.angle_gamma   90.00
#
_symmetry.space_group_name_H-M   'P 1'
#
loop_
_entity.id
_entity.type
_entity.pdbx_description
1 polymer ?
#
loop_
_entity_poly.entity_id
_entity_poly.type
_entity_poly.pdbx_seq_one_letter_code
_entity_poly.pdbx_strand_id
1 'polypeptide(L)'
;RTPARMYSTSCAPLRPSPSSRRATHAGSWYSSRRDQLAAQMSGWLEQANACTGAARAVIAPHAGFSYSGPTAAWAYKHVSPTGIRRVFVLGPSHHHSMSRCAVSSCATYETPFGGIPVDRATSAALLETGAFDVMDLSVEEA
;
A
#
# COMPACT_ATOMS: atom_id res chain seq x y z
N ARG A 1 -1.05 28.85 40.91
CA ARG A 1 -2.14 27.85 40.82
C ARG A 1 -2.82 28.04 39.47
N THR A 2 -2.44 27.23 38.49
CA THR A 2 -2.90 27.30 37.09
C THR A 2 -3.76 26.06 36.86
N PRO A 3 -4.96 26.14 36.25
CA PRO A 3 -5.78 24.95 36.08
C PRO A 3 -5.19 24.09 34.97
N ALA A 4 -5.07 22.78 35.25
CA ALA A 4 -4.64 21.78 34.29
C ALA A 4 -5.68 21.65 33.17
N ARG A 5 -5.20 21.73 31.93
CA ARG A 5 -5.98 21.49 30.70
C ARG A 5 -6.23 19.99 30.61
N MET A 6 -7.47 19.55 30.82
CA MET A 6 -7.87 18.17 30.52
C MET A 6 -7.78 17.96 29.01
N TYR A 7 -6.80 17.17 28.57
CA TYR A 7 -6.82 16.58 27.24
C TYR A 7 -7.73 15.35 27.32
N SER A 8 -8.91 15.46 26.71
CA SER A 8 -9.80 14.34 26.48
C SER A 8 -9.17 13.43 25.42
N THR A 9 -8.50 12.36 25.85
CA THR A 9 -8.11 11.23 25.00
C THR A 9 -9.34 10.34 24.78
N SER A 10 -10.27 10.80 23.94
CA SER A 10 -11.29 9.92 23.39
C SER A 10 -10.66 9.10 22.26
N CYS A 11 -10.02 7.99 22.63
CA CYS A 11 -9.73 6.92 21.67
C CYS A 11 -11.06 6.22 21.37
N ALA A 12 -11.83 6.78 20.43
CA ALA A 12 -13.02 6.12 19.94
C ALA A 12 -12.58 4.86 19.15
N PRO A 13 -13.12 3.67 19.44
CA PRO A 13 -12.83 2.49 18.65
C PRO A 13 -13.36 2.71 17.22
N LEU A 14 -12.49 2.48 16.23
CA LEU A 14 -12.83 2.54 14.81
C LEU A 14 -14.03 1.61 14.53
N ARG A 15 -15.22 2.20 14.33
CA ARG A 15 -16.38 1.46 13.82
C ARG A 15 -16.01 0.89 12.44
N PRO A 16 -16.13 -0.42 12.21
CA PRO A 16 -15.79 -1.02 10.94
C PRO A 16 -16.94 -0.80 9.95
N SER A 17 -16.96 0.33 9.25
CA SER A 17 -17.53 0.34 7.91
C SER A 17 -16.54 -0.39 6.98
N PRO A 18 -16.98 -1.29 6.08
CA PRO A 18 -16.10 -1.96 5.15
C PRO A 18 -15.72 -0.99 4.03
N SER A 19 -14.96 0.05 4.37
CA SER A 19 -14.49 1.01 3.39
C SER A 19 -13.41 0.36 2.53
N SER A 20 -13.59 0.52 1.22
CA SER A 20 -12.64 0.09 0.19
C SER A 20 -11.94 1.33 -0.34
N ARG A 21 -10.61 1.30 -0.43
CA ARG A 21 -9.83 2.34 -1.09
C ARG A 21 -9.87 2.10 -2.60
N ARG A 22 -10.35 3.05 -3.38
CA ARG A 22 -10.44 2.91 -4.84
C ARG A 22 -9.06 2.92 -5.49
N ALA A 23 -8.97 2.27 -6.66
CA ALA A 23 -7.81 2.34 -7.55
C ALA A 23 -7.78 3.66 -8.32
N THR A 24 -7.67 4.81 -7.63
CA THR A 24 -7.87 6.16 -8.23
C THR A 24 -6.93 6.51 -9.38
N HIS A 25 -5.78 5.83 -9.46
CA HIS A 25 -4.76 6.03 -10.49
C HIS A 25 -4.87 5.04 -11.68
N ALA A 26 -5.86 4.13 -11.65
CA ALA A 26 -6.15 3.23 -12.75
C ALA A 26 -6.74 4.01 -13.94
N GLY A 27 -6.23 3.73 -15.14
CA GLY A 27 -6.60 4.43 -16.37
C GLY A 27 -5.74 5.64 -16.70
N SER A 28 -4.87 6.08 -15.78
CA SER A 28 -3.91 7.18 -16.01
C SER A 28 -2.46 6.72 -15.79
N TRP A 29 -2.14 6.17 -14.61
CA TRP A 29 -0.77 5.72 -14.30
C TRP A 29 -0.49 4.29 -14.76
N TYR A 30 -1.53 3.48 -14.88
CA TYR A 30 -1.49 2.10 -15.38
C TYR A 30 -2.84 1.77 -16.01
N SER A 31 -2.91 0.75 -16.86
CA SER A 31 -4.16 0.38 -17.51
C SER A 31 -5.21 -0.05 -16.47
N SER A 32 -6.43 0.50 -16.56
CA SER A 32 -7.58 0.04 -15.77
C SER A 32 -8.13 -1.30 -16.27
N ARG A 33 -7.72 -1.76 -17.45
CA ARG A 33 -8.14 -3.01 -18.04
C ARG A 33 -7.27 -4.17 -17.53
N ARG A 34 -7.90 -5.10 -16.81
CA ARG A 34 -7.24 -6.28 -16.22
C ARG A 34 -6.40 -7.07 -17.22
N ASP A 35 -6.96 -7.37 -18.39
CA ASP A 35 -6.31 -8.16 -19.44
C ASP A 35 -5.06 -7.47 -19.99
N GLN A 36 -5.15 -6.17 -20.27
CA GLN A 36 -4.02 -5.38 -20.75
C GLN A 36 -2.93 -5.25 -19.70
N LEU A 37 -3.32 -4.93 -18.45
CA LEU A 37 -2.37 -4.79 -17.35
C LEU A 37 -1.66 -6.11 -17.05
N ALA A 38 -2.39 -7.23 -17.08
CA ALA A 38 -1.80 -8.56 -16.92
C ALA A 38 -0.74 -8.85 -17.99
N ALA A 39 -1.08 -8.62 -19.26
CA ALA A 39 -0.17 -8.87 -20.38
C ALA A 39 1.10 -8.00 -20.28
N GLN A 40 0.97 -6.73 -19.92
CA GLN A 40 2.10 -5.83 -19.70
C GLN A 40 3.02 -6.34 -18.57
N MET A 41 2.45 -6.63 -17.40
CA MET A 41 3.20 -7.11 -16.23
C MET A 41 3.91 -8.44 -16.51
N SER A 42 3.22 -9.41 -17.11
CA SER A 42 3.81 -10.69 -17.49
C SER A 42 4.96 -10.51 -18.47
N GLY A 43 4.77 -9.68 -19.51
CA GLY A 43 5.82 -9.41 -20.49
C GLY A 43 7.07 -8.79 -19.87
N TRP A 44 6.93 -7.87 -18.91
CA TRP A 44 8.08 -7.31 -18.19
C TRP A 44 8.75 -8.32 -17.27
N LEU A 45 7.97 -9.15 -16.55
CA LEU A 45 8.50 -10.20 -15.68
C LEU A 45 9.23 -11.30 -16.46
N GLU A 46 8.81 -11.61 -17.69
CA GLU A 46 9.48 -12.56 -18.57
C GLU A 46 10.85 -12.05 -19.03
N GLN A 47 10.97 -10.74 -19.28
CA GLN A 47 12.23 -10.11 -19.70
C GLN A 47 13.22 -9.90 -18.55
N ALA A 48 12.74 -9.83 -17.30
CA ALA A 48 13.58 -9.68 -16.13
C ALA A 48 14.33 -10.98 -15.78
N ASN A 49 15.64 -10.89 -15.59
CA ASN A 49 16.45 -12.02 -15.14
C ASN A 49 16.27 -12.22 -13.63
N ALA A 50 16.04 -13.46 -13.21
CA ALA A 50 16.08 -13.83 -11.79
C ALA A 50 17.51 -14.19 -11.39
N CYS A 51 18.04 -13.57 -10.34
CA CYS A 51 19.21 -14.06 -9.62
C CYS A 51 18.80 -15.14 -8.61
N THR A 52 19.77 -15.90 -8.11
CA THR A 52 19.55 -16.97 -7.13
C THR A 52 19.06 -16.40 -5.78
N GLY A 53 17.95 -16.93 -5.27
CA GLY A 53 17.42 -16.61 -3.94
C GLY A 53 16.06 -15.92 -3.97
N ALA A 54 15.24 -16.14 -2.94
CA ALA A 54 13.95 -15.48 -2.79
C ALA A 54 14.08 -14.21 -1.94
N ALA A 55 13.81 -13.05 -2.53
CA ALA A 55 13.88 -11.76 -1.84
C ALA A 55 12.81 -11.68 -0.73
N ARG A 56 13.22 -11.21 0.45
CA ARG A 56 12.31 -10.87 1.57
C ARG A 56 11.85 -9.41 1.54
N ALA A 57 12.59 -8.56 0.85
CA ALA A 57 12.26 -7.17 0.61
C ALA A 57 12.76 -6.78 -0.79
N VAL A 58 12.05 -5.85 -1.43
CA VAL A 58 12.42 -5.29 -2.73
C VAL A 58 12.19 -3.79 -2.70
N ILE A 59 12.97 -3.05 -3.48
CA ILE A 59 12.77 -1.62 -3.72
C ILE A 59 12.41 -1.48 -5.20
N ALA A 60 11.28 -0.82 -5.48
CA ALA A 60 10.78 -0.63 -6.84
C ALA A 60 10.32 0.82 -7.05
N PRO A 61 10.46 1.36 -8.27
CA PRO A 61 9.92 2.68 -8.60
C PRO A 61 8.39 2.68 -8.58
N HIS A 62 7.79 3.86 -8.34
CA HIS A 62 6.33 4.06 -8.31
C HIS A 62 5.83 5.11 -9.32
N ALA A 63 6.63 5.47 -10.34
CA ALA A 63 6.15 6.29 -11.45
C ALA A 63 5.09 5.54 -12.28
N GLY A 64 4.41 6.23 -13.21
CA GLY A 64 3.48 5.58 -14.15
C GLY A 64 4.14 4.40 -14.90
N PHE A 65 3.40 3.33 -15.13
CA PHE A 65 3.94 2.05 -15.61
C PHE A 65 4.58 2.11 -16.99
N SER A 66 4.18 3.05 -17.84
CA SER A 66 4.85 3.32 -19.11
C SER A 66 6.33 3.70 -18.94
N TYR A 67 6.71 4.26 -17.78
CA TYR A 67 8.08 4.67 -17.47
C TYR A 67 8.78 3.69 -16.52
N SER A 68 8.05 3.13 -15.55
CA SER A 68 8.62 2.40 -14.42
C SER A 68 8.39 0.88 -14.48
N GLY A 69 7.40 0.41 -15.25
CA GLY A 69 6.95 -0.98 -15.26
C GLY A 69 8.08 -1.98 -15.55
N PRO A 70 8.84 -1.81 -16.64
CA PRO A 70 9.98 -2.67 -16.95
C PRO A 70 11.01 -2.71 -15.82
N THR A 71 11.37 -1.56 -15.24
CA THR A 71 12.35 -1.46 -14.15
C THR A 71 11.84 -2.13 -12.87
N ALA A 72 10.57 -1.93 -12.52
CA ALA A 72 9.96 -2.56 -11.35
C ALA A 72 9.93 -4.10 -11.47
N ALA A 73 9.78 -4.63 -12.68
CA ALA A 73 9.77 -6.08 -12.91
C ALA A 73 11.08 -6.76 -12.48
N TRP A 74 12.23 -6.10 -12.63
CA TRP A 74 13.52 -6.62 -12.13
C TRP A 74 13.50 -6.84 -10.61
N ALA A 75 12.85 -5.95 -9.86
CA ALA A 75 12.70 -6.10 -8.41
C ALA A 75 11.72 -7.24 -8.08
N TYR A 76 10.51 -7.21 -8.66
CA TYR A 76 9.46 -8.18 -8.36
C TYR A 76 9.77 -9.61 -8.82
N LYS A 77 10.60 -9.80 -9.86
CA LYS A 77 11.03 -11.12 -10.34
C LYS A 77 11.72 -11.97 -9.26
N HIS A 78 12.34 -11.32 -8.27
CA HIS A 78 13.03 -11.98 -7.16
C HIS A 78 12.10 -12.38 -6.01
N VAL A 79 10.82 -11.98 -6.05
CA VAL A 79 9.84 -12.34 -5.04
C VAL A 79 9.26 -13.72 -5.38
N SER A 80 9.59 -14.72 -4.56
CA SER A 80 8.90 -16.00 -4.59
C SER A 80 7.65 -15.92 -3.71
N PRO A 81 6.43 -16.10 -4.27
CA PRO A 81 5.21 -16.04 -3.48
C PRO A 81 5.07 -17.22 -2.51
N THR A 82 5.85 -18.29 -2.68
CA THR A 82 5.76 -19.50 -1.86
C THR A 82 6.03 -19.18 -0.39
N GLY A 83 5.02 -19.40 0.44
CA GLY A 83 5.09 -19.17 1.89
C GLY A 83 4.92 -17.71 2.33
N ILE A 84 4.76 -16.76 1.41
CA ILE A 84 4.44 -15.36 1.75
C ILE A 84 2.96 -15.27 2.11
N ARG A 85 2.66 -14.80 3.33
CA ARG A 85 1.27 -14.59 3.81
C ARG A 85 0.91 -13.12 3.98
N ARG A 86 1.91 -12.25 4.06
CA ARG A 86 1.76 -10.81 4.30
C ARG A 86 2.83 -10.06 3.52
N VAL A 87 2.42 -8.95 2.90
CA VAL A 87 3.31 -8.01 2.22
C VAL A 87 3.13 -6.65 2.87
N PHE A 88 4.23 -6.02 3.27
CA PHE A 88 4.24 -4.62 3.70
C PHE A 88 4.60 -3.76 2.50
N VAL A 89 3.82 -2.71 2.24
CA VAL A 89 4.10 -1.70 1.21
C VAL A 89 4.34 -0.38 1.91
N LEU A 90 5.56 0.14 1.80
CA LEU A 90 5.97 1.40 2.41
C LEU A 90 6.19 2.42 1.29
N GLY A 91 5.35 3.45 1.23
CA GLY A 91 5.42 4.51 0.23
C GLY A 91 5.61 5.88 0.90
N PRO A 92 6.37 6.80 0.29
CA PRO A 92 6.43 8.18 0.75
C PRO A 92 5.10 8.88 0.49
N SER A 93 4.75 9.84 1.35
CA SER A 93 3.65 10.76 1.07
C SER A 93 4.15 11.92 0.24
N HIS A 94 3.50 12.18 -0.90
CA HIS A 94 3.85 13.28 -1.81
C HIS A 94 2.97 14.52 -1.64
N HIS A 95 1.82 14.38 -0.99
CA HIS A 95 0.79 15.42 -0.93
C HIS A 95 0.34 15.77 0.48
N HIS A 96 0.72 14.99 1.49
CA HIS A 96 0.35 15.21 2.88
C HIS A 96 1.58 15.18 3.79
N SER A 97 1.78 16.26 4.55
CA SER A 97 2.88 16.34 5.51
C SER A 97 2.55 15.53 6.77
N MET A 98 3.47 14.65 7.14
CA MET A 98 3.35 13.82 8.33
C MET A 98 4.69 13.73 9.05
N SER A 99 4.64 13.63 10.37
CA SER A 99 5.80 13.41 11.24
C SER A 99 5.97 11.95 11.67
N ARG A 100 5.02 11.09 11.29
CA ARG A 100 4.95 9.65 11.56
C ARG A 100 4.58 8.87 10.30
N CYS A 101 4.63 7.55 10.39
CA CYS A 101 4.01 6.69 9.40
C CYS A 101 2.50 6.63 9.63
N ALA A 102 1.75 6.24 8.60
CA ALA A 102 0.30 6.05 8.73
C ALA A 102 -0.11 4.70 8.16
N VAL A 103 -1.17 4.13 8.73
CA VAL A 103 -1.84 2.93 8.22
C VAL A 103 -3.23 3.29 7.71
N SER A 104 -3.73 2.50 6.76
CA SER A 104 -5.07 2.71 6.23
C SER A 104 -6.16 2.34 7.23
N SER A 105 -7.24 3.13 7.19
CA SER A 105 -8.51 2.80 7.85
C SER A 105 -9.35 1.79 7.05
N CYS A 106 -9.03 1.56 5.77
CA CYS A 106 -9.79 0.69 4.88
C CYS A 106 -9.58 -0.80 5.17
N ALA A 107 -10.59 -1.60 4.81
CA ALA A 107 -10.51 -3.06 4.89
C ALA A 107 -9.88 -3.68 3.63
N THR A 108 -10.00 -2.99 2.49
CA THR A 108 -9.60 -3.50 1.18
C THR A 108 -9.02 -2.38 0.32
N TYR A 109 -8.02 -2.69 -0.50
CA TYR A 109 -7.52 -1.84 -1.58
C TYR A 109 -7.97 -2.41 -2.92
N GLU A 110 -8.68 -1.63 -3.72
CA GLU A 110 -9.09 -2.05 -5.06
C GLU A 110 -7.91 -2.07 -6.03
N THR A 111 -7.93 -3.06 -6.92
CA THR A 111 -7.04 -3.14 -8.08
C THR A 111 -7.83 -3.65 -9.29
N PRO A 112 -7.31 -3.49 -10.52
CA PRO A 112 -7.89 -4.14 -11.70
C PRO A 112 -7.96 -5.68 -11.60
N PHE A 113 -7.24 -6.29 -10.65
CA PHE A 113 -7.25 -7.74 -10.40
C PHE A 113 -8.23 -8.16 -9.29
N GLY A 114 -8.91 -7.21 -8.65
CA GLY A 114 -9.77 -7.42 -7.49
C GLY A 114 -9.25 -6.72 -6.24
N GLY A 115 -10.01 -6.83 -5.15
CA GLY A 115 -9.66 -6.24 -3.86
C GLY A 115 -8.55 -7.01 -3.13
N ILE A 116 -7.55 -6.29 -2.64
CA ILE A 116 -6.50 -6.83 -1.76
C ILE A 116 -6.90 -6.52 -0.31
N PRO A 117 -7.02 -7.53 0.58
CA PRO A 117 -7.36 -7.28 1.97
C PRO A 117 -6.22 -6.59 2.71
N VAL A 118 -6.56 -5.58 3.51
CA VAL A 118 -5.64 -4.94 4.45
C VAL A 118 -5.56 -5.78 5.72
N ASP A 119 -4.34 -6.05 6.21
CA ASP A 119 -4.13 -6.78 7.47
C ASP A 119 -4.42 -5.87 8.67
N ARG A 120 -5.71 -5.78 9.03
CA ARG A 120 -6.20 -4.87 10.08
C ARG A 120 -5.66 -5.22 11.46
N ALA A 121 -5.38 -6.49 11.74
CA ALA A 121 -4.80 -6.91 13.01
C ALA A 121 -3.38 -6.34 13.16
N THR A 122 -2.58 -6.39 12.09
CA THR A 122 -1.26 -5.79 12.07
C THR A 122 -1.32 -4.27 12.12
N SER A 123 -2.25 -3.64 11.38
CA SER A 123 -2.45 -2.18 11.47
C SER A 123 -2.81 -1.74 12.89
N ALA A 124 -3.68 -2.48 13.59
CA ALA A 124 -4.02 -2.20 14.99
C ALA A 124 -2.78 -2.29 15.91
N ALA A 125 -1.99 -3.35 15.77
CA ALA A 125 -0.75 -3.50 16.54
C ALA A 125 0.27 -2.38 16.25
N LEU A 126 0.35 -1.89 15.00
CA LEU A 126 1.19 -0.75 14.65
C LEU A 126 0.70 0.55 15.30
N LEU A 127 -0.62 0.79 15.33
CA LEU A 127 -1.22 1.94 16.00
C LEU A 127 -0.95 1.94 17.51
N GLU A 128 -1.02 0.77 18.16
CA GLU A 128 -0.76 0.59 19.59
C GLU A 128 0.67 1.02 19.99
N THR A 129 1.62 1.01 19.06
CA THR A 129 2.98 1.51 19.33
C THR A 129 3.05 3.02 19.57
N GLY A 130 2.03 3.78 19.15
CA GLY A 130 2.04 5.25 19.15
C GLY A 130 2.96 5.88 18.09
N ALA A 131 3.57 5.07 17.23
CA ALA A 131 4.43 5.52 16.13
C ALA A 131 3.69 5.67 14.78
N PHE A 132 2.42 5.25 14.72
CA PHE A 132 1.60 5.29 13.51
C PHE A 132 0.32 6.09 13.75
N ASP A 133 -0.09 6.86 12.75
CA ASP A 133 -1.40 7.50 12.68
C ASP A 133 -2.34 6.73 11.74
N VAL A 134 -3.64 7.06 11.76
CA VAL A 134 -4.61 6.55 10.78
C VAL A 134 -4.71 7.56 9.63
N MET A 135 -4.53 7.10 8.40
CA MET A 135 -4.67 7.97 7.23
C MET A 135 -6.15 8.18 6.86
N ASP A 136 -6.49 9.44 6.53
CA ASP A 136 -7.81 9.80 6.01
C ASP A 136 -7.97 9.29 4.57
N LEU A 137 -9.15 8.73 4.25
CA LEU A 137 -9.42 8.18 2.93
C LEU A 137 -9.25 9.20 1.80
N SER A 138 -9.62 10.46 2.03
CA SER A 138 -9.45 11.52 1.03
C SER A 138 -7.98 11.78 0.71
N VAL A 139 -7.08 11.57 1.67
CA VAL A 139 -5.63 11.67 1.46
C VAL A 139 -5.09 10.43 0.75
N GLU A 140 -5.60 9.24 1.06
CA GLU A 140 -5.20 8.00 0.38
C GLU A 140 -5.60 7.94 -1.10
N GLU A 141 -6.70 8.62 -1.45
CA GLU A 141 -7.29 8.63 -2.78
C GLU A 141 -6.92 9.85 -3.64
N ALA A 142 -6.30 10.87 -3.04
CA ALA A 142 -5.76 12.05 -3.73
C ALA A 142 -4.72 11.66 -4.79
#